data_AF-A0A7V8YAP0-F1
#
_entry.id   AF-A0A7V8YAP0-F1
#
_cell.length_a   1.000
_cell.length_b   1.000
_cell.length_c   1.000
_cell.angle_alpha   90.00
_cell.angle_beta   90.00
_cell.angle_gamma   90.00
#
_symmetry.space_group_name_H-M   'P 1'
#
loop_
_entity.id
_entity.type
_entity.pdbx_description
1 polymer ?
#
loop_
_entity_poly.entity_id
_entity_poly.type
_entity_poly.pdbx_seq_one_letter_code
_entity_poly.pdbx_strand_id
1 'polypeptide(L)'
;MRDIAGVMVASSDGLTLAHDIDEKEAPRTAAMAATTVGLGRRTVDVFGHGTFQETITRGTDGYLIVYSAGPKAVLAVLAPSKANLGLLHHEARRVAAHIATVI
;
A
#
# COMPACT_ATOMS: atom_id res chain seq x y z
N MET A 1 -0.49 -21.27 5.17
CA MET A 1 -1.11 -20.47 4.09
C MET A 1 -0.63 -19.05 4.31
N ARG A 2 0.17 -18.50 3.39
CA ARG A 2 0.70 -17.13 3.55
C ARG A 2 -0.43 -16.20 3.09
N ASP A 3 -1.00 -15.41 4.00
CA ASP A 3 -2.16 -14.55 3.70
C ASP A 3 -1.82 -13.37 2.77
N ILE A 4 -0.51 -13.12 2.58
CA ILE A 4 0.05 -12.13 1.66
C ILE A 4 1.24 -12.73 0.88
N ALA A 5 1.44 -12.24 -0.34
CA ALA A 5 2.54 -12.60 -1.22
C ALA A 5 3.77 -11.69 -1.05
N GLY A 6 3.58 -10.51 -0.46
CA GLY A 6 4.66 -9.56 -0.24
C GLY A 6 4.16 -8.27 0.42
N VAL A 7 5.08 -7.54 1.05
CA VAL A 7 4.79 -6.26 1.70
C VAL A 7 5.96 -5.30 1.53
N MET A 8 5.66 -4.00 1.46
CA MET A 8 6.67 -2.96 1.36
C MET A 8 6.18 -1.67 2.01
N VAL A 9 7.11 -0.96 2.64
CA VAL A 9 6.98 0.44 3.02
C VAL A 9 7.81 1.27 2.04
N ALA A 10 7.18 2.25 1.40
CA ALA A 10 7.86 3.22 0.55
C ALA A 10 7.57 4.64 1.01
N SER A 11 8.44 5.55 0.64
CA SER A 11 8.18 6.98 0.76
C SER A 11 7.17 7.45 -0.28
N SER A 12 6.56 8.62 -0.04
CA SER A 12 5.60 9.23 -0.96
C SER A 12 6.17 9.65 -2.31
N ASP A 13 7.51 9.70 -2.44
CA ASP A 13 8.23 9.97 -3.70
C ASP A 13 8.75 8.71 -4.40
N GLY A 14 8.44 7.51 -3.86
CA GLY A 14 8.71 6.24 -4.54
C GLY A 14 10.05 5.59 -4.22
N LEU A 15 10.68 5.95 -3.10
CA LEU A 15 11.87 5.27 -2.58
C LEU A 15 11.46 4.12 -1.65
N THR A 16 12.18 3.01 -1.74
CA THR A 16 12.02 1.86 -0.85
C THR A 16 12.53 2.20 0.55
N LEU A 17 11.71 1.98 1.57
CA LEU A 17 12.10 2.15 2.99
C LEU A 17 12.33 0.79 3.67
N ALA A 18 11.43 -0.19 3.43
CA ALA A 18 11.55 -1.56 3.91
C ALA A 18 10.69 -2.50 3.05
N HIS A 19 11.06 -3.77 2.89
CA HIS A 19 10.23 -4.75 2.17
C HIS A 19 10.49 -6.22 2.52
N ASP A 20 9.49 -7.05 2.26
CA ASP A 20 9.56 -8.52 2.13
C ASP A 20 9.00 -8.88 0.73
N ILE A 21 9.66 -8.36 -0.30
CA ILE A 21 9.46 -8.69 -1.72
C ILE A 21 10.82 -8.91 -2.37
N ASP A 22 10.86 -9.57 -3.52
CA ASP A 22 12.10 -9.78 -4.28
C ASP A 22 12.81 -8.45 -4.55
N GLU A 23 14.11 -8.38 -4.23
CA GLU A 23 14.95 -7.18 -4.35
C GLU A 23 14.84 -6.53 -5.73
N LYS A 24 14.74 -7.34 -6.79
CA LYS A 24 14.64 -6.83 -8.17
C LYS A 24 13.31 -6.13 -8.46
N GLU A 25 12.25 -6.47 -7.73
CA GLU A 25 10.91 -5.90 -7.89
C GLU A 25 10.67 -4.72 -6.95
N ALA A 26 11.50 -4.54 -5.92
CA ALA A 26 11.28 -3.53 -4.89
C ALA A 26 11.24 -2.09 -5.43
N PRO A 27 12.20 -1.62 -6.26
CA PRO A 27 12.15 -0.26 -6.80
C PRO A 27 10.92 0.00 -7.67
N ARG A 28 10.51 -0.99 -8.48
CA ARG A 28 9.32 -0.88 -9.31
C ARG A 28 8.05 -0.83 -8.48
N THR A 29 7.97 -1.65 -7.44
CA THR A 29 6.85 -1.68 -6.51
C THR A 29 6.74 -0.35 -5.75
N ALA A 30 7.86 0.24 -5.32
CA ALA A 30 7.91 1.55 -4.67
C ALA A 30 7.36 2.67 -5.56
N ALA A 31 7.81 2.74 -6.81
CA ALA A 31 7.30 3.69 -7.79
C ALA A 31 5.80 3.54 -8.04
N MET A 32 5.30 2.30 -8.19
CA MET A 32 3.88 2.02 -8.38
C MET A 32 3.05 2.42 -7.16
N ALA A 33 3.52 2.12 -5.95
CA ALA A 33 2.85 2.48 -4.71
C ALA A 33 2.72 4.00 -4.56
N ALA A 34 3.82 4.73 -4.75
CA ALA A 34 3.83 6.20 -4.70
C ALA A 34 2.91 6.83 -5.76
N THR A 35 2.94 6.31 -6.99
CA THR A 35 2.04 6.76 -8.07
C THR A 35 0.57 6.54 -7.72
N THR A 36 0.25 5.37 -7.17
CA THR A 36 -1.14 5.02 -6.82
C THR A 36 -1.66 5.92 -5.68
N VAL A 37 -0.82 6.24 -4.70
CA VAL A 37 -1.19 7.20 -3.64
C VAL A 37 -1.32 8.62 -4.17
N GLY A 38 -0.41 9.05 -5.05
CA GLY A 38 -0.50 10.37 -5.71
C GLY A 38 -1.81 10.53 -6.46
N LEU A 39 -2.19 9.52 -7.25
CA LEU A 39 -3.47 9.49 -7.95
C LEU A 39 -4.65 9.45 -6.98
N GLY A 40 -4.61 8.57 -5.98
CA GLY A 40 -5.68 8.44 -4.98
C GLY A 40 -5.93 9.71 -4.18
N ARG A 41 -4.87 10.38 -3.72
CA ARG A 41 -4.93 11.71 -3.07
C ARG A 41 -5.58 12.73 -4.00
N ARG A 42 -5.13 12.80 -5.26
CA ARG A 42 -5.74 13.72 -6.23
C ARG A 42 -7.22 13.42 -6.49
N THR A 43 -7.60 12.15 -6.57
CA THR A 43 -8.99 11.74 -6.76
C THR A 43 -9.87 12.20 -5.60
N VAL A 44 -9.49 11.92 -4.35
CA VAL A 44 -10.32 12.33 -3.20
C VAL A 44 -10.38 13.84 -3.06
N ASP A 45 -9.31 14.56 -3.39
CA ASP A 45 -9.28 16.03 -3.38
C ASP A 45 -10.26 16.60 -4.42
N VAL A 46 -10.23 16.08 -5.65
CA VAL A 46 -11.08 16.55 -6.76
C VAL A 46 -12.56 16.34 -6.48
N PHE A 47 -12.92 15.20 -5.87
CA PHE A 47 -14.31 14.86 -5.58
C PHE A 47 -14.77 15.25 -4.17
N GLY A 48 -13.91 15.86 -3.34
CA GLY A 48 -14.26 16.29 -1.99
C GLY A 48 -14.51 15.14 -1.01
N HIS A 49 -13.83 14.01 -1.16
CA HIS A 49 -13.99 12.81 -0.33
C HIS A 49 -13.04 12.76 0.88
N GLY A 50 -12.54 13.91 1.32
CA GLY A 50 -11.64 14.02 2.46
C GLY A 50 -10.24 13.47 2.16
N THR A 51 -9.62 12.84 3.16
CA THR A 51 -8.22 12.41 3.06
C THR A 51 -8.10 10.97 2.56
N PHE A 52 -7.19 10.74 1.60
CA PHE A 52 -6.90 9.42 1.07
C PHE A 52 -6.51 8.44 2.18
N GLN A 53 -7.22 7.32 2.26
CA GLN A 53 -6.97 6.25 3.23
C GLN A 53 -6.23 5.09 2.59
N GLU A 54 -6.79 4.52 1.53
CA GLU A 54 -6.25 3.36 0.85
C GLU A 54 -6.82 3.23 -0.57
N THR A 55 -6.21 2.35 -1.35
CA THR A 55 -6.66 1.93 -2.68
C THR A 55 -6.45 0.43 -2.85
N ILE A 56 -7.28 -0.19 -3.68
CA ILE A 56 -7.19 -1.61 -4.03
C ILE A 56 -7.19 -1.76 -5.55
N THR A 57 -6.14 -2.39 -6.06
CA THR A 57 -6.04 -2.81 -7.45
C THR A 57 -6.19 -4.32 -7.50
N ARG A 58 -7.28 -4.80 -8.10
CA ARG A 58 -7.56 -6.23 -8.28
C ARG A 58 -7.15 -6.69 -9.67
N GLY A 59 -6.26 -7.66 -9.73
CA GLY A 59 -6.00 -8.46 -10.93
C GLY A 59 -6.74 -9.79 -10.88
N THR A 60 -6.62 -10.58 -11.96
CA THR A 60 -7.14 -11.96 -12.02
C THR A 60 -6.55 -12.85 -10.94
N ASP A 61 -5.26 -12.64 -10.62
CA ASP A 61 -4.49 -13.54 -9.78
C ASP A 61 -4.18 -13.00 -8.38
N GLY A 62 -4.60 -11.76 -8.10
CA GLY A 62 -4.32 -11.16 -6.80
C GLY A 62 -4.65 -9.68 -6.69
N TYR A 63 -4.05 -9.06 -5.69
CA TYR A 63 -4.30 -7.69 -5.27
C TYR A 63 -2.98 -6.97 -5.02
N LEU A 64 -2.93 -5.70 -5.42
CA LEU A 64 -2.06 -4.70 -4.82
C LEU A 64 -2.95 -3.76 -4.00
N ILE A 65 -2.69 -3.67 -2.71
CA ILE A 65 -3.41 -2.76 -1.81
C ILE A 65 -2.41 -1.77 -1.26
N VAL A 66 -2.69 -0.48 -1.38
CA VAL A 66 -1.80 0.58 -0.89
C VAL A 66 -2.54 1.42 0.14
N TYR A 67 -1.98 1.48 1.33
CA TYR A 67 -2.51 2.21 2.48
C TYR A 67 -1.64 3.44 2.73
N SER A 68 -2.28 4.55 3.08
CA SER A 68 -1.59 5.73 3.59
C SER A 68 -0.93 5.40 4.94
N ALA A 69 0.36 5.65 5.07
CA ALA A 69 1.12 5.50 6.32
C ALA A 69 1.67 6.86 6.77
N GLY A 70 0.77 7.85 6.87
CA GLY A 70 1.11 9.24 7.16
C GLY A 70 1.44 10.06 5.91
N PRO A 71 1.99 11.28 6.08
CA PRO A 71 2.24 12.19 4.96
C PRO A 71 3.38 11.72 4.06
N LYS A 72 4.40 11.07 4.65
CA LYS A 72 5.69 10.75 4.02
C LYS A 72 5.84 9.32 3.52
N ALA A 73 4.95 8.41 3.92
CA ALA A 73 5.10 6.99 3.64
C ALA A 73 3.79 6.30 3.27
N VAL A 74 3.93 5.14 2.65
CA VAL A 74 2.84 4.28 2.19
C VAL A 74 3.19 2.83 2.51
N LEU A 75 2.18 2.04 2.86
CA LEU A 75 2.27 0.60 3.03
C LEU A 75 1.62 -0.07 1.81
N ALA A 76 2.41 -0.80 1.02
CA ALA A 76 1.94 -1.60 -0.10
C ALA A 76 1.91 -3.09 0.28
N VAL A 77 0.82 -3.77 -0.03
CA VAL A 77 0.63 -5.20 0.25
C VAL A 77 0.21 -5.92 -1.01
N LEU A 78 0.95 -6.96 -1.36
CA LEU A 78 0.63 -7.89 -2.43
C LEU A 78 -0.07 -9.11 -1.82
N ALA A 79 -1.23 -9.48 -2.33
CA ALA A 79 -2.00 -10.61 -1.81
C ALA A 79 -2.55 -11.50 -2.95
N PRO A 80 -2.64 -12.82 -2.75
CA PRO A 80 -3.23 -13.71 -3.75
C PRO A 80 -4.75 -13.49 -3.87
N SER A 81 -5.35 -13.93 -4.98
CA SER A 81 -6.79 -13.76 -5.26
C SER A 81 -7.73 -14.40 -4.22
N LYS A 82 -7.21 -15.35 -3.41
CA LYS A 82 -7.94 -16.05 -2.34
C LYS A 82 -7.70 -15.46 -0.94
N ALA A 83 -6.99 -14.34 -0.83
CA ALA A 83 -6.70 -13.72 0.46
C ALA A 83 -7.99 -13.26 1.18
N ASN A 84 -8.01 -13.38 2.51
CA ASN A 84 -9.08 -12.83 3.33
C ASN A 84 -8.90 -11.31 3.44
N LEU A 85 -9.56 -10.56 2.55
CA LEU A 85 -9.45 -9.09 2.52
C LEU A 85 -9.91 -8.42 3.82
N GLY A 86 -10.90 -8.98 4.52
CA GLY A 86 -11.37 -8.43 5.79
C GLY A 86 -10.27 -8.43 6.85
N LEU A 87 -9.61 -9.58 7.02
CA LEU A 87 -8.48 -9.71 7.94
C LEU A 87 -7.28 -8.86 7.47
N LEU A 88 -7.00 -8.86 6.16
CA LEU A 88 -5.91 -8.08 5.59
C LEU A 88 -6.08 -6.58 5.84
N HIS A 89 -7.26 -6.02 5.62
CA HIS A 89 -7.53 -4.61 5.91
C HIS A 89 -7.43 -4.31 7.40
N HIS A 90 -7.91 -5.21 8.27
CA HIS A 90 -7.82 -5.04 9.72
C HIS A 90 -6.35 -4.92 10.18
N GLU A 91 -5.51 -5.84 9.73
CA GLU A 91 -4.09 -5.87 10.06
C GLU A 91 -3.32 -4.71 9.41
N ALA A 92 -3.47 -4.51 8.10
CA ALA A 92 -2.69 -3.53 7.34
C ALA A 92 -2.98 -2.09 7.76
N ARG A 93 -4.24 -1.74 8.07
CA ARG A 93 -4.57 -0.39 8.57
C ARG A 93 -3.92 -0.12 9.93
N ARG A 94 -3.91 -1.11 10.82
CA ARG A 94 -3.26 -1.00 12.13
C ARG A 94 -1.74 -0.83 11.98
N VAL A 95 -1.13 -1.60 11.08
CA VAL A 95 0.30 -1.49 10.76
C VAL A 95 0.64 -0.15 10.11
N ALA A 96 -0.16 0.32 9.14
CA ALA A 96 0.05 1.62 8.50
C ALA A 96 -0.05 2.79 9.50
N ALA A 97 -1.02 2.73 10.42
CA ALA A 97 -1.14 3.70 11.50
C ALA A 97 0.09 3.67 12.44
N HIS A 98 0.62 2.48 12.75
CA HIS A 98 1.84 2.36 13.55
C HIS A 98 3.08 2.91 12.81
N ILE A 99 3.24 2.60 11.52
CA ILE A 99 4.33 3.13 10.69
C ILE A 99 4.31 4.67 10.69
N ALA A 100 3.13 5.27 10.60
CA ALA A 100 2.97 6.73 10.65
C ALA A 100 3.47 7.37 11.96
N THR A 101 3.62 6.60 13.04
CA THR A 101 4.14 7.10 14.34
C THR A 101 5.65 7.06 14.45
N VAL A 102 6.35 6.33 13.56
CA VAL A 102 7.79 6.09 13.65
C VAL A 102 8.58 6.67 12.46
N ILE A 103 7.90 7.31 11.51
CA ILE A 103 8.48 7.97 10.32
C ILE A 103 8.36 9.50 10.41
#